data_AF-A0A371I6M9-F1
#
_entry.id   AF-A0A371I6M9-F1
#
_cell.length_a   1.000
_cell.length_b   1.000
_cell.length_c   1.000
_cell.angle_alpha   90.00
_cell.angle_beta   90.00
_cell.angle_gamma   90.00
#
_symmetry.space_group_name_H-M   'P 1'
#
loop_
_entity.id
_entity.type
_entity.pdbx_description
1 polymer ?
#
loop_
_entity_poly.entity_id
_entity_poly.type
_entity_poly.pdbx_seq_one_letter_code
_entity_poly.pdbx_strand_id
1 'polypeptide(L)'
;MLRDNGEVDSKSSTKEDTSSSFISLKLVEKLALPIMPHPKPYKLQWLSEKCEIVVDRQVYKDDVVYDLVPMEATHTLLGRP
;
A
#
# COMPACT_ATOMS: atom_id res chain seq x y z
N MET A 1 44.01 -2.58 6.78
CA MET A 1 42.77 -2.11 6.12
C MET A 1 41.69 -3.12 6.43
N LEU A 2 40.92 -2.88 7.49
CA LEU A 2 39.78 -3.71 7.88
C LEU A 2 38.55 -2.86 7.61
N ARG A 3 37.64 -3.40 6.80
CA ARG A 3 36.47 -2.71 6.28
C ARG A 3 35.52 -2.41 7.43
N ASP A 4 35.04 -1.17 7.39
CA ASP A 4 34.00 -0.58 8.21
C ASP A 4 32.75 -1.49 8.20
N ASN A 5 32.39 -2.05 9.36
CA ASN A 5 31.10 -2.67 9.57
C ASN A 5 30.16 -1.58 10.08
N GLY A 6 29.70 -0.75 9.15
CA GLY A 6 28.60 0.18 9.39
C GLY A 6 27.33 -0.61 9.63
N GLU A 7 26.95 -0.72 10.91
CA GLU A 7 25.63 -1.09 11.36
C GLU A 7 24.61 -0.16 10.68
N VAL A 8 23.99 -0.67 9.61
CA VAL A 8 22.83 -0.01 8.99
C VAL A 8 21.65 -0.28 9.90
N ASP A 9 21.50 0.59 10.90
CA ASP A 9 20.24 0.88 11.54
C ASP A 9 19.17 0.98 10.45
N SER A 10 18.33 -0.05 10.37
CA SER A 10 17.07 0.06 9.67
C SER A 10 16.16 0.90 10.56
N LYS A 11 16.47 2.20 10.64
CA LYS A 11 15.53 3.22 11.11
C LYS A 11 14.34 3.13 10.17
N SER A 12 13.32 2.39 10.62
CA SER A 12 11.96 2.54 10.15
C SER A 12 11.65 4.02 10.26
N SER A 13 11.81 4.70 9.14
CA SER A 13 11.58 6.12 9.04
C SER A 13 10.08 6.31 9.21
N THR A 14 9.66 6.58 10.44
CA THR A 14 8.34 7.13 10.75
C THR A 14 8.28 8.47 10.05
N LYS A 15 7.76 8.43 8.82
CA LYS A 15 7.29 9.60 8.10
C LYS A 15 5.81 9.71 8.41
N GLU A 16 5.50 10.64 9.29
CA GLU A 16 4.13 11.10 9.54
C GLU A 16 3.77 12.02 8.38
N ASP A 17 3.54 11.41 7.22
CA ASP A 17 3.02 12.02 6.00
C ASP A 17 1.75 11.23 5.69
N THR A 18 0.56 11.81 5.91
CA THR A 18 -0.80 11.24 5.65
C THR A 18 -0.78 9.76 5.26
N SER A 19 -0.87 8.88 6.26
CA SER A 19 -0.72 7.43 6.08
C SER A 19 -1.89 6.83 5.28
N SER A 20 -1.89 6.99 3.96
CA SER A 20 -2.69 6.16 3.06
C SER A 20 -2.12 4.75 3.13
N SER A 21 -2.64 3.98 4.08
CA SER A 21 -2.33 2.57 4.19
C SER A 21 -3.08 1.84 3.06
N PHE A 22 -2.39 1.06 2.23
CA PHE A 22 -3.04 0.33 1.15
C PHE A 22 -3.39 -1.09 1.60
N ILE A 23 -4.58 -1.57 1.23
CA ILE A 23 -5.00 -2.94 1.50
C ILE A 23 -5.45 -3.63 0.21
N SER A 24 -5.03 -4.88 0.03
CA SER A 24 -5.41 -5.63 -1.16
C SER A 24 -6.88 -6.07 -1.09
N LEU A 25 -7.59 -5.95 -2.21
CA LEU A 25 -8.98 -6.39 -2.29
C LEU A 25 -9.16 -7.86 -1.85
N LYS A 26 -8.22 -8.74 -2.21
CA LYS A 26 -8.26 -10.15 -1.78
C LYS A 26 -8.16 -10.32 -0.27
N LEU A 27 -7.38 -9.49 0.42
CA LEU A 27 -7.29 -9.56 1.89
C LEU A 27 -8.61 -9.11 2.53
N VAL A 28 -9.21 -8.05 1.98
CA VAL A 28 -10.51 -7.52 2.43
C VAL A 28 -11.64 -8.50 2.21
N GLU A 29 -11.68 -9.18 1.06
CA GLU A 29 -12.61 -10.28 0.78
C GLU A 29 -12.43 -11.44 1.76
N LYS A 30 -11.18 -11.85 2.03
CA LYS A 30 -10.88 -12.95 2.97
C LYS A 30 -11.23 -12.61 4.41
N LEU A 31 -11.06 -11.36 4.81
CA LEU A 31 -11.37 -10.87 6.16
C LEU A 31 -12.82 -10.39 6.29
N ALA A 32 -13.61 -10.42 5.20
CA ALA A 32 -14.97 -9.90 5.13
C ALA A 32 -15.11 -8.47 5.70
N LEU A 33 -14.12 -7.61 5.46
CA LEU A 33 -14.14 -6.23 5.96
C LEU A 33 -15.14 -5.39 5.15
N PRO A 34 -15.87 -4.47 5.78
CA PRO A 34 -16.82 -3.61 5.08
C PRO A 34 -16.09 -2.67 4.12
N ILE A 35 -16.49 -2.69 2.86
CA ILE A 35 -15.96 -1.84 1.81
C ILE A 35 -16.83 -0.60 1.67
N MET A 36 -16.20 0.56 1.64
CA MET A 36 -16.85 1.85 1.43
C MET A 36 -16.35 2.50 0.13
N PRO A 37 -17.20 3.27 -0.56
CA PRO A 37 -16.76 4.07 -1.70
C PRO A 37 -15.77 5.13 -1.22
N HIS A 38 -14.69 5.34 -1.97
CA HIS A 38 -13.72 6.37 -1.66
C HIS A 38 -14.31 7.75 -2.00
N PRO A 39 -14.25 8.75 -1.10
CA PRO A 39 -14.88 10.06 -1.30
C PRO A 39 -14.26 10.85 -2.47
N LYS A 40 -13.00 10.55 -2.82
CA LYS A 40 -12.29 11.18 -3.93
C LYS A 40 -11.43 10.16 -4.71
N PRO A 41 -12.03 9.34 -5.58
CA PRO A 41 -11.30 8.31 -6.31
C PRO A 41 -10.09 8.89 -7.04
N TYR A 42 -8.97 8.17 -7.03
CA TYR A 42 -7.72 8.64 -7.62
C TYR A 42 -6.93 7.51 -8.31
N LYS A 43 -5.97 7.91 -9.16
CA LYS A 43 -5.17 6.98 -9.97
C LYS A 43 -3.77 6.85 -9.38
N LEU A 44 -3.35 5.62 -9.11
CA LEU A 44 -1.99 5.26 -8.70
C LEU A 44 -1.12 4.93 -9.91
N GLN A 45 -0.74 5.96 -10.66
CA GLN A 45 0.11 5.80 -11.85
C GLN A 45 1.55 5.38 -11.52
N TRP A 46 2.06 5.71 -10.32
CA TRP A 46 3.41 5.31 -9.89
C TRP A 46 3.52 3.83 -9.55
N LEU A 47 2.38 3.14 -9.37
CA LEU A 47 2.35 1.75 -8.90
C LEU A 47 2.39 0.73 -10.04
N SER A 48 2.08 1.14 -11.28
CA SER A 48 2.20 0.29 -12.45
C SER A 48 2.43 1.11 -13.72
N GLU A 49 3.53 0.82 -14.41
CA GLU A 49 3.90 1.44 -15.70
C GLU A 49 2.99 1.00 -16.85
N LYS A 50 2.28 -0.13 -16.68
CA LYS A 50 1.49 -0.78 -17.74
C LYS A 50 -0.01 -0.79 -17.48
N CYS A 51 -0.42 -0.68 -16.21
CA CYS A 51 -1.82 -0.74 -15.82
C CYS A 51 -2.20 0.49 -15.00
N GLU A 52 -3.26 1.17 -15.39
CA GLU A 52 -3.83 2.22 -14.56
C GLU A 52 -4.52 1.58 -13.33
N ILE A 53 -3.95 1.81 -12.15
CA ILE A 53 -4.56 1.37 -10.90
C ILE A 53 -5.42 2.51 -10.38
N VAL A 54 -6.73 2.26 -10.24
CA VAL A 54 -7.67 3.23 -9.68
C VAL A 54 -8.03 2.80 -8.26
N VAL A 55 -7.85 3.70 -7.30
CA VAL A 55 -8.36 3.59 -5.94
C VAL A 55 -9.71 4.30 -5.90
N ASP A 56 -10.78 3.52 -5.92
CA ASP A 56 -12.16 3.98 -5.90
C ASP A 56 -12.90 3.54 -4.62
N ARG A 57 -12.25 2.73 -3.79
CA ARG A 57 -12.83 2.15 -2.57
C ARG A 57 -11.84 2.24 -1.42
N GLN A 58 -12.37 2.21 -0.19
CA GLN A 58 -11.60 2.21 1.05
C GLN A 58 -12.25 1.31 2.09
N VAL A 59 -11.47 0.92 3.10
CA VAL A 59 -11.93 0.19 4.29
C VAL A 59 -11.57 1.01 5.52
N TYR A 60 -12.49 1.10 6.48
CA TYR A 60 -12.22 1.68 7.78
C TYR A 60 -12.08 0.56 8.82
N LYS A 61 -10.95 0.53 9.52
CA LYS A 61 -10.69 -0.46 10.56
C LYS A 61 -9.80 0.13 11.65
N ASP A 62 -10.20 -0.03 12.90
CA ASP A 62 -9.43 0.38 14.08
C ASP A 62 -8.96 1.85 14.00
N ASP A 63 -9.88 2.74 13.64
CA ASP A 63 -9.65 4.17 13.41
C ASP A 63 -8.72 4.54 12.24
N VAL A 64 -8.28 3.55 11.45
CA VAL A 64 -7.42 3.72 10.29
C VAL A 64 -8.20 3.50 9.00
N VAL A 65 -8.00 4.40 8.02
CA VAL A 65 -8.52 4.25 6.65
C VAL A 65 -7.47 3.54 5.81
N TYR A 66 -7.91 2.48 5.14
CA TYR A 66 -7.12 1.73 4.18
C TYR A 66 -7.66 1.92 2.77
N ASP A 67 -6.82 2.37 1.85
CA ASP A 67 -7.13 2.48 0.43
C ASP A 67 -7.11 1.11 -0.23
N LEU A 68 -8.20 0.76 -0.92
CA LEU A 68 -8.31 -0.54 -1.58
C LEU A 68 -7.58 -0.53 -2.90
N VAL A 69 -6.66 -1.48 -3.05
CA VAL A 69 -5.91 -1.69 -4.28
C VAL A 69 -6.29 -3.06 -4.87
N PRO A 70 -6.73 -3.12 -6.15
CA PRO A 70 -6.98 -4.38 -6.83
C PRO A 70 -5.67 -5.18 -6.95
N MET A 71 -5.77 -6.50 -6.75
CA MET A 71 -4.61 -7.38 -6.61
C MET A 71 -3.70 -7.42 -7.86
N GLU A 72 -4.18 -7.01 -9.04
CA GLU A 72 -3.36 -6.87 -10.25
C GLU A 72 -2.12 -5.96 -10.06
N ALA A 73 -2.11 -5.11 -9.03
CA ALA A 73 -0.97 -4.26 -8.64
C ALA A 73 0.10 -4.96 -7.78
N THR A 74 -0.24 -6.09 -7.14
CA THR A 74 0.66 -6.72 -6.14
C THR A 74 1.81 -7.51 -6.73
N HIS A 75 1.71 -7.95 -8.00
CA HIS A 75 2.83 -8.56 -8.71
C HIS A 75 3.96 -7.55 -8.98
N THR A 76 3.68 -6.25 -8.95
CA THR A 76 4.67 -5.17 -9.11
C THR A 76 5.25 -4.72 -7.77
N LEU A 77 4.46 -4.71 -6.69
CA LEU A 77 4.90 -4.27 -5.35
C LEU A 77 5.92 -5.18 -4.67
N LEU A 78 5.91 -6.47 -4.98
CA LEU A 78 6.87 -7.44 -4.42
C LEU A 78 8.08 -7.67 -5.32
N GLY A 79 8.26 -6.82 -6.34
CA GLY A 79 9.38 -6.87 -7.28
C GLY A 79 10.72 -6.47 -6.66
N ARG A 80 11.28 -7.33 -5.81
CA ARG A 80 12.70 -7.70 -5.98
C ARG A 80 12.72 -9.09 -6.64
N PRO A 81 13.54 -9.33 -7.68
CA PRO A 81 13.78 -10.67 -8.19
C PRO A 81 14.29 -11.62 -7.10
#